data_AF-A0A6A9SML7-F1
#
_entry.id   AF-A0A6A9SML7-F1
#
_cell.length_a   1.000
_cell.length_b   1.000
_cell.length_c   1.000
_cell.angle_alpha   90.00
_cell.angle_beta   90.00
_cell.angle_gamma   90.00
#
_symmetry.space_group_name_H-M   'P 1'
#
loop_
_entity.id
_entity.type
_entity.pdbx_description
1 polymer ?
#
loop_
_entity_poly.entity_id
_entity_poly.type
_entity_poly.pdbx_seq_one_letter_code
_entity_poly.pdbx_strand_id
1 'polypeptide(L)'
;MQATLLDGLRRPIEVGRNLRSALAGLLSQEFTFSSGHLTAILNGCLFAPSILTFWFVNGVIDFSTAIVIGSVASPAGLQIRLYAYLLLVPTFLLLRAGFHLAHPGHRKRVLSGTCPQTEYLSLDWFSVGILATGLPLALQDLGPWLGMNAVFLVGLFVFPRFLPPRLGMAEKFLAIAAGSALFLFANYGALLPVGPDPASVVGPVATLALTDATTASLLAAVNSVGVGPLLVAAFAVAMNHLLTRPELRDVPLLRHTLPRRDPDRVVVASAAFGTVFYLLVVAAATGELVFVP
;
A
#
# COMPACT_ATOMS: atom_id res chain seq x y z
N MET A 1 47.27 0.19 58.31
CA MET A 1 47.44 0.13 56.85
C MET A 1 46.43 -0.78 56.12
N GLN A 2 45.75 -1.72 56.80
CA GLN A 2 44.72 -2.59 56.18
C GLN A 2 43.34 -1.93 55.95
N ALA A 3 42.98 -0.89 56.72
CA ALA A 3 41.66 -0.25 56.60
C ALA A 3 41.48 0.57 55.31
N THR A 4 42.55 1.22 54.81
CA THR A 4 42.53 2.05 53.60
C THR A 4 42.44 1.24 52.30
N LEU A 5 42.90 -0.02 52.30
CA LEU A 5 42.85 -0.92 51.15
C LEU A 5 41.44 -1.50 50.94
N LEU A 6 40.70 -1.75 52.03
CA LEU A 6 39.30 -2.19 52.01
C LEU A 6 38.36 -1.07 51.56
N ASP A 7 38.60 0.18 51.97
CA ASP A 7 37.82 1.34 51.49
C ASP A 7 38.09 1.68 50.02
N GLY A 8 39.34 1.48 49.56
CA GLY A 8 39.73 1.64 48.15
C GLY A 8 39.06 0.64 47.22
N LEU A 9 38.77 -0.58 47.69
CA LEU A 9 38.05 -1.62 46.94
C LEU A 9 36.53 -1.51 47.06
N ARG A 10 36.00 -0.97 48.17
CA ARG A 10 34.55 -0.78 48.35
C ARG A 10 33.95 0.19 47.33
N ARG A 11 34.59 1.33 47.08
CA ARG A 11 34.11 2.34 46.11
C ARG A 11 33.89 1.80 44.69
N PRO A 12 34.85 1.11 44.03
CA PRO A 12 34.63 0.57 42.70
C PRO A 12 33.58 -0.55 42.66
N ILE A 13 33.45 -1.34 43.74
CA ILE A 13 32.40 -2.37 43.87
C ILE A 13 31.01 -1.72 43.98
N GLU A 14 30.87 -0.66 44.77
CA GLU A 14 29.63 0.11 44.93
C GLU A 14 29.24 0.81 43.62
N VAL A 15 30.19 1.45 42.95
CA VAL A 15 29.97 2.08 41.63
C VAL A 15 29.57 1.04 40.60
N GLY A 16 30.23 -0.12 40.56
CA GLY A 16 29.88 -1.21 39.65
C GLY A 16 28.51 -1.83 39.94
N ARG A 17 28.09 -1.87 41.21
CA ARG A 17 26.77 -2.35 41.63
C ARG A 17 25.67 -1.35 41.29
N ASN A 18 25.93 -0.05 41.47
CA ASN A 18 25.02 1.03 41.09
C ASN A 18 24.88 1.17 39.57
N LEU A 19 25.97 0.99 38.81
CA LEU A 19 25.91 0.93 37.34
C LEU A 19 25.11 -0.27 36.85
N ARG A 20 25.32 -1.46 37.44
CA ARG A 20 24.53 -2.65 37.09
C ARG A 20 23.06 -2.48 37.45
N SER A 21 22.73 -1.89 38.60
CA SER A 21 21.33 -1.66 38.98
C SER A 21 20.68 -0.59 38.12
N ALA A 22 21.39 0.48 37.75
CA ALA A 22 20.91 1.51 36.84
C ALA A 22 20.72 0.97 35.42
N LEU A 23 21.64 0.14 34.91
CA LEU A 23 21.51 -0.52 33.62
C LEU A 23 20.34 -1.51 33.59
N ALA A 24 20.18 -2.31 34.65
CA ALA A 24 19.02 -3.19 34.80
C ALA A 24 17.70 -2.42 34.95
N GLY A 25 17.73 -1.28 35.64
CA GLY A 25 16.60 -0.34 35.74
C GLY A 25 16.20 0.26 34.39
N LEU A 26 17.18 0.68 33.58
CA LEU A 26 16.95 1.18 32.22
C LEU A 26 16.43 0.08 31.29
N LEU A 27 17.07 -1.10 31.31
CA LEU A 27 16.64 -2.24 30.50
C LEU A 27 15.24 -2.71 30.87
N SER A 28 14.90 -2.75 32.17
CA SER A 28 13.53 -3.05 32.58
C SER A 28 12.56 -1.96 32.13
N GLN A 29 12.87 -0.67 32.29
CA GLN A 29 12.01 0.41 31.79
C GLN A 29 11.84 0.43 30.25
N GLU A 30 12.82 -0.06 29.49
CA GLU A 30 12.69 -0.16 28.03
C GLU A 30 11.93 -1.42 27.57
N PHE A 31 12.25 -2.60 28.15
CA PHE A 31 11.82 -3.91 27.64
C PHE A 31 10.70 -4.58 28.46
N THR A 32 10.13 -3.93 29.47
CA THR A 32 9.00 -4.52 30.21
C THR A 32 7.81 -4.76 29.29
N PHE A 33 7.27 -5.98 29.32
CA PHE A 33 6.21 -6.48 28.44
C PHE A 33 4.84 -5.79 28.62
N SER A 34 4.65 -5.02 29.69
CA SER A 34 3.38 -4.32 29.98
C SER A 34 3.48 -2.79 29.97
N SER A 35 4.63 -2.22 30.33
CA SER A 35 4.83 -0.78 30.51
C SER A 35 6.13 -0.25 29.92
N GLY A 36 6.90 -1.10 29.23
CA GLY A 36 8.17 -0.72 28.63
C GLY A 36 7.98 0.22 27.45
N HIS A 37 8.92 1.15 27.26
CA HIS A 37 8.86 2.13 26.17
C HIS A 37 8.84 1.45 24.80
N LEU A 38 9.62 0.37 24.63
CA LEU A 38 9.63 -0.43 23.42
C LEU A 38 8.26 -1.08 23.18
N THR A 39 7.63 -1.59 24.23
CA THR A 39 6.32 -2.24 24.14
C THR A 39 5.21 -1.23 23.84
N ALA A 40 5.26 -0.02 24.41
CA ALA A 40 4.31 1.05 24.08
C ALA A 40 4.48 1.54 22.64
N ILE A 41 5.73 1.64 22.16
CA ILE A 41 6.06 1.97 20.78
C ILE A 41 5.59 0.87 19.83
N LEU A 42 5.91 -0.40 20.15
CA LEU A 42 5.48 -1.55 19.37
C LEU A 42 3.96 -1.69 19.42
N ASN A 43 3.33 -2.03 20.55
CA ASN A 43 1.90 -2.31 20.61
C ASN A 43 0.96 -1.09 20.41
N GLY A 44 1.43 0.13 20.63
CA GLY A 44 0.59 1.35 20.54
C GLY A 44 0.87 2.23 19.33
N CYS A 45 2.13 2.41 18.95
CA CYS A 45 2.54 3.39 17.92
C CYS A 45 2.86 2.74 16.56
N LEU A 46 3.30 1.47 16.55
CA LEU A 46 3.82 0.76 15.37
C LEU A 46 2.94 -0.42 14.95
N PHE A 47 2.59 -1.32 15.88
CA PHE A 47 1.70 -2.47 15.68
C PHE A 47 0.25 -2.03 15.83
N ALA A 48 -0.31 -1.52 14.74
CA ALA A 48 -1.75 -1.41 14.62
C ALA A 48 -2.35 -2.73 14.08
N PRO A 49 -3.60 -3.09 14.43
CA PRO A 49 -4.38 -4.14 13.76
C PRO A 49 -4.35 -4.05 12.22
N SER A 50 -4.02 -2.87 11.69
CA SER A 50 -3.80 -2.61 10.26
C SER A 50 -2.70 -3.46 9.62
N ILE A 51 -1.68 -3.94 10.34
CA ILE A 51 -0.63 -4.80 9.76
C ILE A 51 -1.18 -6.19 9.39
N LEU A 52 -2.05 -6.74 10.23
CA LEU A 52 -2.72 -8.02 9.99
C LEU A 52 -3.72 -7.91 8.83
N THR A 53 -4.49 -6.82 8.78
CA THR A 53 -5.40 -6.54 7.65
C THR A 53 -4.60 -6.30 6.36
N PHE A 54 -3.48 -5.58 6.43
CA PHE A 54 -2.64 -5.30 5.28
C PHE A 54 -2.02 -6.56 4.65
N TRP A 55 -1.39 -7.43 5.45
CA TRP A 55 -0.75 -8.64 4.93
C TRP A 55 -1.75 -9.61 4.32
N PHE A 56 -2.93 -9.77 4.93
CA PHE A 56 -3.89 -10.79 4.53
C PHE A 56 -4.83 -10.31 3.43
N VAL A 57 -5.30 -9.06 3.51
CA VAL A 57 -6.26 -8.49 2.55
C VAL A 57 -5.50 -7.82 1.42
N ASN A 58 -4.67 -6.82 1.69
CA ASN A 58 -4.00 -6.08 0.62
C ASN A 58 -2.90 -6.92 -0.02
N GLY A 59 -1.98 -7.55 0.72
CA GLY A 59 -0.90 -8.35 0.13
C GLY A 59 -1.39 -9.48 -0.80
N VAL A 60 -2.28 -10.36 -0.32
CA VAL A 60 -2.75 -11.52 -1.13
C VAL A 60 -3.63 -11.07 -2.30
N ILE A 61 -4.52 -10.09 -2.10
CA ILE A 61 -5.38 -9.58 -3.17
C ILE A 61 -4.54 -8.79 -4.18
N ASP A 62 -3.55 -8.03 -3.73
CA ASP A 62 -2.66 -7.26 -4.61
C ASP A 62 -1.80 -8.17 -5.47
N PHE A 63 -1.26 -9.27 -4.95
CA PHE A 63 -0.48 -10.22 -5.75
C PHE A 63 -1.34 -10.99 -6.75
N SER A 64 -2.51 -11.48 -6.31
CA SER A 64 -3.44 -12.18 -7.21
C SER A 64 -3.99 -11.26 -8.29
N THR A 65 -4.35 -10.03 -7.93
CA THR A 65 -4.79 -8.98 -8.86
C THR A 65 -3.64 -8.54 -9.77
N ALA A 66 -2.41 -8.46 -9.26
CA ALA A 66 -1.25 -8.08 -10.06
C ALA A 66 -0.97 -9.08 -11.18
N ILE A 67 -1.16 -10.37 -10.92
CA ILE A 67 -1.03 -11.45 -11.91
C ILE A 67 -2.23 -11.44 -12.87
N VAL A 68 -3.46 -11.32 -12.35
CA VAL A 68 -4.69 -11.33 -13.16
C VAL A 68 -4.80 -10.10 -14.06
N ILE A 69 -4.32 -8.93 -13.64
CA ILE A 69 -4.37 -7.72 -14.48
C ILE A 69 -3.04 -7.57 -15.27
N GLY A 70 -2.13 -8.55 -15.24
CA GLY A 70 -0.92 -8.50 -16.07
C GLY A 70 0.07 -7.40 -15.68
N SER A 71 -0.04 -6.85 -14.46
CA SER A 71 0.85 -5.77 -13.98
C SER A 71 2.31 -6.23 -13.74
N VAL A 72 2.61 -7.51 -13.92
CA VAL A 72 3.95 -8.11 -13.81
C VAL A 72 4.25 -8.90 -15.07
N ALA A 73 5.25 -8.47 -15.83
CA ALA A 73 5.61 -9.08 -17.10
C ALA A 73 6.51 -10.33 -16.97
N SER A 74 7.17 -10.54 -15.81
CA SER A 74 8.14 -11.63 -15.65
C SER A 74 8.22 -12.19 -14.22
N PRO A 75 8.70 -13.44 -14.03
CA PRO A 75 8.95 -14.00 -12.71
C PRO A 75 9.93 -13.17 -11.87
N ALA A 76 10.93 -12.55 -12.49
CA ALA A 76 11.87 -11.66 -11.80
C ALA A 76 11.17 -10.39 -11.27
N GLY A 77 10.26 -9.80 -12.04
CA GLY A 77 9.44 -8.68 -11.57
C GLY A 77 8.55 -9.06 -10.39
N LEU A 78 8.02 -10.28 -10.37
CA LEU A 78 7.24 -10.80 -9.26
C LEU A 78 8.09 -10.95 -7.98
N GLN A 79 9.33 -11.45 -8.12
CA GLN A 79 10.27 -11.59 -7.01
C GLN A 79 10.62 -10.24 -6.39
N ILE A 80 10.91 -9.22 -7.20
CA ILE A 80 11.22 -7.87 -6.70
C ILE A 80 10.03 -7.30 -5.92
N ARG A 81 8.80 -7.48 -6.41
CA ARG A 81 7.60 -7.08 -5.67
C ARG A 81 7.47 -7.84 -4.35
N LEU A 82 7.73 -9.15 -4.35
CA LEU A 82 7.69 -9.94 -3.12
C LEU A 82 8.69 -9.42 -2.08
N TYR A 83 9.91 -9.09 -2.49
CA TYR A 83 10.89 -8.44 -1.61
C TYR A 83 10.41 -7.07 -1.12
N ALA A 84 9.83 -6.25 -2.00
CA ALA A 84 9.29 -4.96 -1.62
C ALA A 84 8.16 -5.09 -0.58
N TYR A 85 7.23 -6.05 -0.75
CA TYR A 85 6.15 -6.28 0.23
C TYR A 85 6.68 -6.83 1.56
N LEU A 86 7.69 -7.70 1.54
CA LEU A 86 8.35 -8.20 2.76
C LEU A 86 9.04 -7.07 3.53
N LEU A 87 9.67 -6.14 2.82
CA LEU A 87 10.35 -4.97 3.40
C LEU A 87 9.40 -3.80 3.71
N LEU A 88 8.19 -3.78 3.14
CA LEU A 88 7.27 -2.64 3.25
C LEU A 88 6.90 -2.35 4.70
N VAL A 89 6.48 -3.36 5.47
CA VAL A 89 6.09 -3.16 6.87
C VAL A 89 7.26 -2.67 7.71
N PRO A 90 8.44 -3.33 7.77
CA PRO A 90 9.54 -2.82 8.58
C PRO A 90 9.98 -1.42 8.15
N THR A 91 10.05 -1.13 6.85
CA THR A 91 10.41 0.22 6.37
C THR A 91 9.37 1.27 6.75
N PHE A 92 8.08 0.99 6.58
CA PHE A 92 7.00 1.89 6.98
C PHE A 92 7.05 2.20 8.48
N LEU A 93 7.28 1.18 9.30
CA LEU A 93 7.40 1.33 10.75
C LEU A 93 8.62 2.18 11.14
N LEU A 94 9.76 1.97 10.50
CA LEU A 94 10.96 2.78 10.70
C LEU A 94 10.74 4.24 10.31
N LEU A 95 10.11 4.50 9.16
CA LEU A 95 9.77 5.85 8.72
C LEU A 95 8.83 6.53 9.71
N ARG A 96 7.77 5.84 10.12
CA ARG A 96 6.80 6.35 11.09
C ARG A 96 7.45 6.67 12.44
N ALA A 97 8.30 5.77 12.96
CA ALA A 97 9.08 6.03 14.17
C ALA A 97 10.00 7.24 14.00
N GLY A 98 10.70 7.34 12.87
CA GLY A 98 11.56 8.47 12.53
C GLY A 98 10.80 9.81 12.55
N PHE A 99 9.62 9.87 11.93
CA PHE A 99 8.78 11.07 11.95
C PHE A 99 8.35 11.48 13.37
N HIS A 100 7.96 10.51 14.21
CA HIS A 100 7.61 10.79 15.59
C HIS A 100 8.80 11.25 16.43
N LEU A 101 10.00 10.70 16.20
CA LEU A 101 11.21 11.08 16.94
C LEU A 101 11.80 12.42 16.46
N ALA A 102 11.63 12.77 15.19
CA ALA A 102 12.10 14.04 14.63
C ALA A 102 11.29 15.25 15.15
N HIS A 103 9.99 15.06 15.42
CA HIS A 103 9.14 16.14 15.91
C HIS A 103 9.25 16.31 17.44
N PRO A 104 9.72 17.46 17.96
CA PRO A 104 10.08 17.60 19.37
C PRO A 104 8.90 17.38 20.34
N GLY A 105 7.67 17.73 19.93
CA GLY A 105 6.45 17.47 20.72
C GLY A 105 5.97 16.01 20.68
N HIS A 106 6.32 15.25 19.65
CA HIS A 106 6.01 13.80 19.56
C HIS A 106 7.04 12.98 20.27
N ARG A 107 8.32 13.34 20.14
CA ARG A 107 9.42 12.72 20.87
C ARG A 107 9.14 12.69 22.37
N LYS A 108 8.71 13.81 22.97
CA LYS A 108 8.36 13.85 24.40
C LYS A 108 7.21 12.90 24.75
N ARG A 109 6.20 12.79 23.89
CA ARG A 109 5.06 11.89 24.09
C ARG A 109 5.47 10.42 23.98
N VAL A 110 6.18 10.06 22.92
CA VAL A 110 6.71 8.69 22.70
C VAL A 110 7.63 8.28 23.85
N LEU A 111 8.55 9.16 24.27
CA LEU A 111 9.43 8.93 25.41
C LEU A 111 8.70 8.94 26.77
N SER A 112 7.46 9.41 26.83
CA SER A 112 6.60 9.30 28.00
C SER A 112 5.68 8.07 27.97
N GLY A 113 5.85 7.17 26.98
CA GLY A 113 5.01 5.98 26.79
C GLY A 113 3.65 6.26 26.17
N THR A 114 3.43 7.44 25.58
CA THR A 114 2.16 7.81 24.91
C THR A 114 2.33 7.99 23.41
N CYS A 115 1.43 7.40 22.62
CA CYS A 115 1.47 7.50 21.17
C CYS A 115 0.77 8.77 20.67
N PRO A 116 1.45 9.61 19.87
CA PRO A 116 0.80 10.74 19.22
C PRO A 116 -0.25 10.21 18.23
N GLN A 117 -1.50 10.68 18.36
CA GLN A 117 -2.47 10.49 17.28
C GLN A 117 -2.16 11.46 16.15
N THR A 118 -1.41 10.98 15.16
CA THR A 118 -1.12 11.77 13.96
C THR A 118 -1.17 10.91 12.71
N GLU A 119 -1.91 11.41 11.74
CA GLU A 119 -2.04 10.87 10.39
C GLU A 119 -0.92 11.47 9.52
N TYR A 120 0.34 11.04 9.68
CA TYR A 120 1.42 11.48 8.77
C TYR A 120 1.63 10.52 7.62
N LEU A 121 1.46 9.22 7.90
CA LEU A 121 1.62 8.15 6.94
C LEU A 121 0.50 7.14 7.14
N SER A 122 -0.04 6.64 6.03
CA SER A 122 -1.01 5.56 5.98
C SER A 122 -0.38 4.39 5.23
N LEU A 123 -0.47 3.20 5.82
CA LEU A 123 0.13 1.99 5.26
C LEU A 123 -0.52 1.63 3.92
N ASP A 124 -1.83 1.83 3.81
CA ASP A 124 -2.61 1.54 2.60
C ASP A 124 -2.15 2.43 1.43
N TRP A 125 -1.95 3.72 1.67
CA TRP A 125 -1.43 4.63 0.64
C TRP A 125 0.07 4.45 0.37
N PHE A 126 0.82 3.91 1.33
CA PHE A 126 2.22 3.58 1.13
C PHE A 126 2.39 2.39 0.18
N SER A 127 1.54 1.35 0.27
CA SER A 127 1.60 0.22 -0.66
C SER A 127 1.14 0.54 -2.07
N VAL A 128 0.31 1.58 -2.26
CA VAL A 128 -0.04 2.09 -3.59
C VAL A 128 1.22 2.45 -4.39
N GLY A 129 2.31 2.85 -3.74
CA GLY A 129 3.61 3.06 -4.39
C GLY A 129 4.18 1.82 -5.09
N ILE A 130 3.93 0.62 -4.57
CA ILE A 130 4.36 -0.65 -5.19
C ILE A 130 3.40 -1.06 -6.31
N LEU A 131 2.11 -0.80 -6.13
CA LEU A 131 1.07 -1.18 -7.10
C LEU A 131 1.10 -0.29 -8.34
N ALA A 132 1.12 1.02 -8.13
CA ALA A 132 0.99 2.01 -9.18
C ALA A 132 2.19 1.98 -10.15
N THR A 133 3.36 1.53 -9.71
CA THR A 133 4.57 1.45 -10.53
C THR A 133 4.51 0.38 -11.62
N GLY A 134 3.62 -0.61 -11.52
CA GLY A 134 3.30 -1.47 -12.66
C GLY A 134 1.87 -1.35 -13.17
N LEU A 135 1.14 -0.31 -12.76
CA LEU A 135 -0.12 0.04 -13.38
C LEU A 135 0.02 0.24 -14.90
N PRO A 136 1.10 0.85 -15.44
CA PRO A 136 1.24 0.97 -16.90
C PRO A 136 1.22 -0.37 -17.65
N LEU A 137 1.79 -1.44 -17.08
CA LEU A 137 1.70 -2.78 -17.67
C LEU A 137 0.27 -3.30 -17.67
N ALA A 138 -0.46 -3.09 -16.58
CA ALA A 138 -1.87 -3.44 -16.49
C ALA A 138 -2.76 -2.63 -17.43
N LEU A 139 -2.34 -1.43 -17.82
CA LEU A 139 -3.03 -0.58 -18.78
C LEU A 139 -2.57 -0.82 -20.22
N GLN A 140 -1.64 -1.74 -20.46
CA GLN A 140 -1.28 -2.14 -21.82
C GLN A 140 -2.51 -2.63 -22.56
N ASP A 141 -3.32 -3.49 -21.92
CA ASP A 141 -4.65 -3.87 -22.39
C ASP A 141 -5.70 -2.95 -21.74
N LEU A 142 -5.69 -1.67 -22.13
CA LEU A 142 -6.57 -0.65 -21.57
C LEU A 142 -8.06 -0.92 -21.85
N GLY A 143 -8.36 -1.51 -23.00
CA GLY A 143 -9.71 -1.72 -23.51
C GLY A 143 -10.59 -2.58 -22.60
N PRO A 144 -10.11 -3.75 -22.14
CA PRO A 144 -10.83 -4.58 -21.17
C PRO A 144 -11.24 -3.81 -19.91
N TRP A 145 -10.33 -2.98 -19.38
CA TRP A 145 -10.63 -2.11 -18.24
C TRP A 145 -11.69 -1.06 -18.58
N LEU A 146 -11.58 -0.38 -19.73
CA LEU A 146 -12.56 0.61 -20.18
C LEU A 146 -13.95 0.00 -20.38
N GLY A 147 -14.02 -1.17 -21.04
CA GLY A 147 -15.25 -1.89 -21.31
C GLY A 147 -15.95 -2.32 -20.03
N MET A 148 -15.20 -2.91 -19.09
CA MET A 148 -15.74 -3.30 -17.78
C MET A 148 -16.27 -2.10 -17.00
N ASN A 149 -15.50 -1.00 -16.93
CA ASN A 149 -15.92 0.19 -16.20
C ASN A 149 -17.11 0.90 -16.88
N ALA A 150 -17.23 0.85 -18.20
CA ALA A 150 -18.40 1.34 -18.90
C ALA A 150 -19.66 0.54 -18.54
N VAL A 151 -19.57 -0.80 -18.51
CA VAL A 151 -20.66 -1.67 -18.06
C VAL A 151 -21.03 -1.39 -16.60
N PHE A 152 -20.04 -1.23 -15.71
CA PHE A 152 -20.30 -0.88 -14.32
C PHE A 152 -20.93 0.51 -14.18
N LEU A 153 -20.43 1.52 -14.89
CA LEU A 153 -20.99 2.86 -14.85
C LEU A 153 -22.47 2.84 -15.24
N VAL A 154 -22.77 2.19 -16.36
CA VAL A 154 -24.11 2.12 -16.93
C VAL A 154 -25.04 1.26 -16.06
N GLY A 155 -24.63 0.04 -15.71
CA GLY A 155 -25.45 -0.93 -14.99
C GLY A 155 -25.55 -0.70 -13.48
N LEU A 156 -24.60 -0.02 -12.84
CA LEU A 156 -24.67 0.28 -11.40
C LEU A 156 -25.28 1.66 -11.11
N PHE A 157 -25.04 2.65 -11.99
CA PHE A 157 -25.39 4.04 -11.70
C PHE A 157 -26.47 4.61 -12.62
N VAL A 158 -26.52 4.22 -13.90
CA VAL A 158 -27.45 4.81 -14.87
C VAL A 158 -28.75 4.02 -14.93
N PHE A 159 -28.70 2.74 -15.30
CA PHE A 159 -29.88 1.88 -15.47
C PHE A 159 -30.75 1.73 -14.22
N PRO A 160 -30.17 1.51 -13.02
CA PRO A 160 -30.98 1.32 -11.82
C PRO A 160 -31.86 2.53 -11.46
N ARG A 161 -31.58 3.73 -12.00
CA ARG A 161 -32.41 4.94 -11.78
C ARG A 161 -33.75 4.88 -12.50
N PHE A 162 -33.88 4.04 -13.52
CA PHE A 162 -35.09 3.90 -14.33
C PHE A 162 -35.89 2.64 -13.96
N LEU A 163 -35.43 1.86 -12.98
CA LEU A 163 -36.00 0.57 -12.61
C LEU A 163 -36.66 0.61 -11.22
N PRO A 164 -37.72 -0.19 -11.00
CA PRO A 164 -38.25 -0.45 -9.67
C PRO A 164 -37.18 -1.04 -8.73
N PRO A 165 -37.23 -0.79 -7.40
CA PRO A 165 -36.15 -1.16 -6.47
C PRO A 165 -35.70 -2.63 -6.51
N ARG A 166 -36.63 -3.59 -6.69
CA ARG A 166 -36.30 -5.01 -6.79
C ARG A 166 -35.53 -5.35 -8.07
N LEU A 167 -35.95 -4.76 -9.20
CA LEU A 167 -35.29 -4.95 -10.49
C LEU A 167 -33.94 -4.22 -10.54
N GLY A 168 -33.84 -3.05 -9.92
CA GLY A 168 -32.58 -2.32 -9.79
C GLY A 168 -31.51 -3.07 -9.00
N MET A 169 -31.89 -3.90 -8.02
CA MET A 169 -30.93 -4.77 -7.31
C MET A 169 -30.45 -5.92 -8.19
N ALA A 170 -31.36 -6.60 -8.89
CA ALA A 170 -31.00 -7.67 -9.83
C ALA A 170 -30.10 -7.16 -10.96
N GLU A 171 -30.41 -5.99 -11.51
CA GLU A 171 -29.62 -5.32 -12.54
C GLU A 171 -28.18 -5.05 -12.07
N LYS A 172 -28.01 -4.58 -10.83
CA LYS A 172 -26.67 -4.34 -10.28
C LYS A 172 -25.83 -5.62 -10.22
N PHE A 173 -26.42 -6.74 -9.81
CA PHE A 173 -25.72 -8.04 -9.82
C PHE A 173 -25.39 -8.48 -11.25
N LEU A 174 -26.31 -8.30 -12.18
CA LEU A 174 -26.10 -8.64 -13.59
C LEU A 174 -25.00 -7.78 -14.20
N ALA A 175 -24.95 -6.48 -13.89
CA ALA A 175 -23.91 -5.57 -14.33
C ALA A 175 -22.52 -5.97 -13.79
N ILE A 176 -22.43 -6.38 -12.52
CA ILE A 176 -21.18 -6.88 -11.92
C ILE A 176 -20.71 -8.15 -12.65
N ALA A 177 -21.63 -9.09 -12.88
CA ALA A 177 -21.33 -10.34 -13.57
C ALA A 177 -20.93 -10.08 -15.04
N ALA A 178 -21.68 -9.24 -15.75
CA ALA A 178 -21.45 -8.91 -17.15
C ALA A 178 -20.14 -8.13 -17.35
N GLY A 179 -19.84 -7.14 -16.51
CA GLY A 179 -18.58 -6.39 -16.60
C GLY A 179 -17.37 -7.28 -16.31
N SER A 180 -17.47 -8.15 -15.29
CA SER A 180 -16.42 -9.14 -14.99
C SER A 180 -16.22 -10.14 -16.13
N ALA A 181 -17.32 -10.66 -16.71
CA ALA A 181 -17.27 -11.59 -17.83
C ALA A 181 -16.68 -10.94 -19.09
N LEU A 182 -17.06 -9.68 -19.38
CA LEU A 182 -16.48 -8.89 -20.46
C LEU A 182 -14.98 -8.72 -20.27
N PHE A 183 -14.54 -8.32 -19.08
CA PHE A 183 -13.12 -8.17 -18.76
C PHE A 183 -12.34 -9.46 -19.02
N LEU A 184 -12.83 -10.58 -18.47
CA LEU A 184 -12.17 -11.88 -18.61
C LEU A 184 -12.13 -12.35 -20.06
N PHE A 185 -13.23 -12.19 -20.80
CA PHE A 185 -13.27 -12.60 -22.21
C PHE A 185 -12.39 -11.70 -23.08
N ALA A 186 -12.36 -10.40 -22.82
CA ALA A 186 -11.53 -9.47 -23.58
C ALA A 186 -10.02 -9.68 -23.33
N ASN A 187 -9.61 -9.95 -22.08
CA ASN A 187 -8.20 -10.21 -21.73
C ASN A 187 -7.72 -11.61 -22.11
N TYR A 188 -8.57 -12.63 -21.91
CA TYR A 188 -8.13 -14.04 -21.96
C TYR A 188 -8.84 -14.88 -23.02
N GLY A 189 -9.85 -14.34 -23.70
CA GLY A 189 -10.62 -15.09 -24.70
C GLY A 189 -9.75 -15.60 -25.84
N ALA A 190 -8.69 -14.88 -26.20
CA ALA A 190 -7.71 -15.30 -27.21
C ALA A 190 -6.86 -16.52 -26.77
N LEU A 191 -6.78 -16.82 -25.47
CA LEU A 191 -6.09 -18.01 -24.95
C LEU A 191 -6.96 -19.27 -25.06
N LEU A 192 -8.26 -19.14 -25.33
CA LEU A 192 -9.14 -20.29 -25.47
C LEU A 192 -8.87 -20.96 -26.82
N PRO A 193 -8.66 -22.29 -26.86
CA PRO A 193 -8.34 -23.01 -28.09
C PRO A 193 -9.50 -23.01 -29.10
N VAL A 194 -10.72 -22.72 -28.64
CA VAL A 194 -11.93 -22.66 -29.45
C VAL A 194 -12.76 -21.45 -28.98
N GLY A 195 -13.00 -20.50 -29.89
CA GLY A 195 -13.81 -19.33 -29.62
C GLY A 195 -13.65 -18.25 -30.69
N PRO A 196 -14.60 -17.31 -30.79
CA PRO A 196 -14.42 -16.13 -31.64
C PRO A 196 -13.34 -15.21 -31.06
N ASP A 197 -12.65 -14.48 -31.93
CA ASP A 197 -11.71 -13.43 -31.53
C ASP A 197 -12.45 -12.38 -30.66
N PRO A 198 -11.97 -12.06 -29.44
CA PRO A 198 -12.62 -11.10 -28.56
C PRO A 198 -12.97 -9.77 -29.26
N ALA A 199 -12.10 -9.26 -30.12
CA ALA A 199 -12.34 -7.99 -30.83
C ALA A 199 -13.60 -8.03 -31.71
N SER A 200 -13.94 -9.21 -32.24
CA SER A 200 -15.14 -9.42 -33.07
C SER A 200 -16.44 -9.47 -32.27
N VAL A 201 -16.38 -9.74 -30.96
CA VAL A 201 -17.55 -9.92 -30.09
C VAL A 201 -17.80 -8.70 -29.21
N VAL A 202 -16.77 -8.27 -28.46
CA VAL A 202 -16.88 -7.15 -27.51
C VAL A 202 -16.48 -5.81 -28.13
N GLY A 203 -15.94 -5.83 -29.35
CA GLY A 203 -15.61 -4.65 -30.14
C GLY A 203 -14.25 -4.03 -29.81
N PRO A 204 -13.77 -3.10 -30.66
CA PRO A 204 -12.41 -2.58 -30.63
C PRO A 204 -12.11 -1.71 -29.40
N VAL A 205 -13.13 -1.14 -28.77
CA VAL A 205 -12.95 -0.35 -27.54
C VAL A 205 -12.64 -1.26 -26.36
N ALA A 206 -13.32 -2.41 -26.26
CA ALA A 206 -13.12 -3.38 -25.18
C ALA A 206 -11.84 -4.22 -25.36
N THR A 207 -11.18 -4.13 -26.52
CA THR A 207 -9.90 -4.81 -26.80
C THR A 207 -8.80 -3.83 -27.20
N LEU A 208 -8.96 -2.54 -26.89
CA LEU A 208 -7.96 -1.53 -27.17
C LEU A 208 -6.68 -1.83 -26.38
N ALA A 209 -5.54 -1.85 -27.07
CA ALA A 209 -4.24 -2.00 -26.45
C ALA A 209 -3.36 -0.76 -26.73
N LEU A 210 -2.58 -0.37 -25.74
CA LEU A 210 -1.50 0.60 -25.91
C LEU A 210 -0.35 -0.03 -26.68
N THR A 211 0.36 0.77 -27.46
CA THR A 211 1.58 0.30 -28.13
C THR A 211 2.68 0.06 -27.10
N ASP A 212 3.60 -0.89 -27.39
CA ASP A 212 4.74 -1.17 -26.52
C ASP A 212 5.57 0.09 -26.22
N ALA A 213 5.72 0.99 -27.19
CA ALA A 213 6.42 2.25 -27.02
C ALA A 213 5.70 3.18 -26.02
N THR A 214 4.37 3.26 -26.08
CA THR A 214 3.57 4.03 -25.12
C THR A 214 3.66 3.43 -23.72
N THR A 215 3.52 2.10 -23.60
CA THR A 215 3.64 1.38 -22.34
C THR A 215 5.02 1.56 -21.71
N ALA A 216 6.08 1.44 -22.51
CA ALA A 216 7.46 1.67 -22.06
C ALA A 216 7.68 3.12 -21.59
N SER A 217 7.13 4.11 -22.31
CA SER A 217 7.22 5.52 -21.92
C SER A 217 6.49 5.80 -20.60
N LEU A 218 5.30 5.23 -20.42
CA LEU A 218 4.54 5.33 -19.18
C LEU A 218 5.26 4.63 -18.03
N LEU A 219 5.85 3.46 -18.28
CA LEU A 219 6.66 2.76 -17.29
C LEU A 219 7.87 3.58 -16.86
N ALA A 220 8.62 4.16 -17.81
CA ALA A 220 9.75 5.03 -17.51
C ALA A 220 9.32 6.24 -16.68
N ALA A 221 8.20 6.88 -17.04
CA ALA A 221 7.69 8.04 -16.31
C ALA A 221 7.31 7.69 -14.86
N VAL A 222 6.52 6.63 -14.67
CA VAL A 222 6.06 6.20 -13.35
C VAL A 222 7.19 5.60 -12.50
N ASN A 223 8.17 4.93 -13.12
CA ASN A 223 9.32 4.36 -12.43
C ASN A 223 10.54 5.31 -12.34
N SER A 224 10.35 6.59 -12.64
CA SER A 224 11.40 7.59 -12.46
C SER A 224 11.39 8.19 -11.05
N VAL A 225 12.56 8.49 -10.49
CA VAL A 225 12.67 9.12 -9.17
C VAL A 225 12.10 10.54 -9.16
N GLY A 226 12.31 11.30 -10.24
CA GLY A 226 11.89 12.69 -10.33
C GLY A 226 10.39 12.88 -10.58
N VAL A 227 9.77 12.00 -11.37
CA VAL A 227 8.38 12.17 -11.83
C VAL A 227 7.44 11.13 -11.22
N GLY A 228 7.93 9.90 -11.00
CA GLY A 228 7.15 8.78 -10.49
C GLY A 228 6.39 9.07 -9.19
N PRO A 229 7.06 9.52 -8.11
CA PRO A 229 6.40 9.84 -6.84
C PRO A 229 5.27 10.88 -6.99
N LEU A 230 5.42 11.84 -7.91
CA LEU A 230 4.41 12.86 -8.17
C LEU A 230 3.19 12.28 -8.91
N LEU A 231 3.42 11.47 -9.94
CA LEU A 231 2.35 10.80 -10.68
C LEU A 231 1.57 9.84 -9.80
N VAL A 232 2.27 9.03 -9.00
CA VAL A 232 1.63 8.07 -8.09
C VAL A 232 0.88 8.80 -6.98
N ALA A 233 1.42 9.89 -6.43
CA ALA A 233 0.70 10.70 -5.45
C ALA A 233 -0.56 11.34 -6.03
N ALA A 234 -0.51 11.89 -7.24
CA ALA A 234 -1.67 12.45 -7.92
C ALA A 234 -2.74 11.38 -8.18
N PHE A 235 -2.33 10.20 -8.64
CA PHE A 235 -3.21 9.04 -8.81
C PHE A 235 -3.84 8.61 -7.48
N ALA A 236 -3.05 8.49 -6.42
CA ALA A 236 -3.53 8.11 -5.09
C ALA A 236 -4.56 9.11 -4.55
N VAL A 237 -4.34 10.42 -4.73
CA VAL A 237 -5.33 11.45 -4.37
C VAL A 237 -6.61 11.27 -5.18
N ALA A 238 -6.51 11.11 -6.50
CA ALA A 238 -7.69 10.89 -7.35
C ALA A 238 -8.49 9.66 -6.90
N MET A 239 -7.81 8.55 -6.59
CA MET A 239 -8.44 7.34 -6.07
C MET A 239 -9.04 7.52 -4.67
N ASN A 240 -8.38 8.26 -3.77
CA ASN A 240 -8.93 8.58 -2.45
C ASN A 240 -10.25 9.34 -2.58
N HIS A 241 -10.34 10.31 -3.50
CA HIS A 241 -11.57 11.05 -3.77
C HIS A 241 -12.63 10.18 -4.46
N LEU A 242 -12.23 9.34 -5.42
CA LEU A 242 -13.16 8.49 -6.17
C LEU A 242 -13.78 7.43 -5.27
N LEU A 243 -12.97 6.66 -4.54
CA LEU A 243 -13.42 5.53 -3.70
C LEU A 243 -14.22 5.97 -2.47
N THR A 244 -14.11 7.23 -2.07
CA THR A 244 -14.81 7.76 -0.89
C THR A 244 -16.08 8.53 -1.24
N ARG A 245 -16.44 8.58 -2.53
CA ARG A 245 -17.69 9.18 -2.99
C ARG A 245 -18.92 8.51 -2.37
N PRO A 246 -19.93 9.28 -1.94
CA PRO A 246 -21.12 8.75 -1.30
C PRO A 246 -21.85 7.73 -2.18
N GLU A 247 -21.84 7.94 -3.51
CA GLU A 247 -22.49 7.06 -4.48
C GLU A 247 -21.94 5.62 -4.46
N LEU A 248 -20.67 5.44 -4.09
CA LEU A 248 -20.05 4.11 -3.92
C LEU A 248 -20.28 3.54 -2.53
N ARG A 249 -20.29 4.40 -1.50
CA ARG A 249 -20.51 3.99 -0.09
C ARG A 249 -21.93 3.51 0.18
N ASP A 250 -22.90 3.95 -0.61
CA ASP A 250 -24.30 3.54 -0.48
C ASP A 250 -24.59 2.17 -1.11
N VAL A 251 -23.62 1.56 -1.81
CA VAL A 251 -23.73 0.19 -2.33
C VAL A 251 -23.57 -0.80 -1.16
N PRO A 252 -24.58 -1.65 -0.85
CA PRO A 252 -24.55 -2.52 0.34
C PRO A 252 -23.36 -3.48 0.40
N LEU A 253 -22.90 -3.96 -0.76
CA LEU A 253 -21.72 -4.82 -0.89
C LEU A 253 -20.40 -4.11 -0.60
N LEU A 254 -20.33 -2.80 -0.86
CA LEU A 254 -19.09 -2.01 -0.77
C LEU A 254 -19.03 -1.14 0.49
N ARG A 255 -20.17 -0.93 1.16
CA ARG A 255 -20.30 -0.07 2.34
C ARG A 255 -19.35 -0.46 3.49
N HIS A 256 -19.03 -1.73 3.61
CA HIS A 256 -18.16 -2.25 4.68
C HIS A 256 -16.72 -2.50 4.22
N THR A 257 -16.43 -2.38 2.93
CA THR A 257 -15.10 -2.60 2.35
C THR A 257 -14.42 -1.30 1.92
N LEU A 258 -15.18 -0.22 1.70
CA LEU A 258 -14.62 1.06 1.27
C LEU A 258 -13.97 1.82 2.44
N PRO A 259 -12.72 2.31 2.26
CA PRO A 259 -12.00 3.00 3.32
C PRO A 259 -12.66 4.35 3.69
N ARG A 260 -12.37 4.81 4.91
CA ARG A 260 -12.63 6.20 5.28
C ARG A 260 -11.70 7.10 4.48
N ARG A 261 -12.13 8.35 4.28
CA ARG A 261 -11.32 9.29 3.48
C ARG A 261 -10.17 9.78 4.35
N ASP A 262 -8.95 9.50 3.90
CA ASP A 262 -7.75 10.06 4.51
C ASP A 262 -7.51 11.49 4.02
N PRO A 263 -6.86 12.37 4.81
CA PRO A 263 -6.53 13.70 4.33
C PRO A 263 -5.52 13.65 3.19
N ASP A 264 -5.72 14.47 2.16
CA ASP A 264 -4.91 14.45 0.93
C ASP A 264 -3.39 14.56 1.20
N ARG A 265 -2.98 15.33 2.21
CA ARG A 265 -1.56 15.44 2.63
C ARG A 265 -0.94 14.09 3.04
N VAL A 266 -1.74 13.22 3.67
CA VAL A 266 -1.32 11.90 4.15
C VAL A 266 -1.20 10.96 2.98
N VAL A 267 -2.18 11.01 2.08
CA VAL A 267 -2.19 10.23 0.84
C VAL A 267 -0.97 10.58 -0.01
N VAL A 268 -0.73 11.87 -0.26
CA VAL A 268 0.41 12.35 -1.06
C VAL A 268 1.74 11.91 -0.44
N ALA A 269 1.94 12.16 0.86
CA ALA A 269 3.18 11.78 1.52
C ALA A 269 3.39 10.26 1.47
N SER A 270 2.38 9.48 1.83
CA SER A 270 2.48 8.02 1.87
C SER A 270 2.75 7.42 0.49
N ALA A 271 2.02 7.86 -0.54
CA ALA A 271 2.18 7.39 -1.90
C ALA A 271 3.55 7.76 -2.49
N ALA A 272 4.01 9.00 -2.23
CA ALA A 272 5.33 9.43 -2.68
C ALA A 272 6.45 8.64 -1.99
N PHE A 273 6.43 8.52 -0.67
CA PHE A 273 7.43 7.74 0.07
C PHE A 273 7.39 6.25 -0.29
N GLY A 274 6.21 5.67 -0.48
CA GLY A 274 6.03 4.30 -0.93
C GLY A 274 6.61 4.06 -2.33
N THR A 275 6.43 5.02 -3.23
CA THR A 275 7.02 4.96 -4.58
C THR A 275 8.54 5.03 -4.51
N VAL A 276 9.11 5.99 -3.78
CA VAL A 276 10.56 6.09 -3.58
C VAL A 276 11.13 4.82 -2.96
N PHE A 277 10.45 4.27 -1.95
CA PHE A 277 10.82 2.99 -1.33
C PHE A 277 10.89 1.87 -2.37
N TYR A 278 9.84 1.71 -3.19
CA TYR A 278 9.83 0.68 -4.22
C TYR A 278 10.97 0.86 -5.23
N LEU A 279 11.22 2.10 -5.69
CA LEU A 279 12.31 2.40 -6.61
C LEU A 279 13.69 2.08 -6.01
N LEU A 280 13.89 2.32 -4.72
CA LEU A 280 15.11 1.93 -4.03
C LEU A 280 15.27 0.41 -3.93
N VAL A 281 14.19 -0.33 -3.72
CA VAL A 281 14.22 -1.80 -3.74
C VAL A 281 14.57 -2.32 -5.14
N VAL A 282 13.96 -1.74 -6.18
CA VAL A 282 14.29 -2.07 -7.58
C VAL A 282 15.77 -1.80 -7.84
N ALA A 283 16.26 -0.60 -7.53
CA ALA A 283 17.66 -0.24 -7.75
C ALA A 283 18.64 -1.10 -6.95
N ALA A 284 18.28 -1.50 -5.73
CA ALA A 284 19.10 -2.43 -4.95
C ALA A 284 19.14 -3.84 -5.57
N ALA A 285 18.05 -4.26 -6.22
CA ALA A 285 17.95 -5.58 -6.86
C ALA A 285 18.58 -5.62 -8.27
N THR A 286 18.46 -4.54 -9.05
CA THR A 286 18.89 -4.50 -10.46
C THR A 286 20.18 -3.72 -10.69
N GLY A 287 20.55 -2.84 -9.76
CA GLY A 287 21.64 -1.86 -9.95
C GLY A 287 21.26 -0.65 -10.81
N GLU A 288 20.02 -0.59 -11.30
CA GLU A 288 19.56 0.47 -12.22
C GLU A 288 18.54 1.39 -11.54
N LEU A 289 18.67 2.70 -11.78
CA LEU A 289 17.76 3.71 -11.29
C LEU A 289 17.48 4.73 -12.39
N VAL A 290 16.21 4.86 -12.76
CA VAL A 290 15.76 5.88 -13.72
C VAL A 290 15.51 7.18 -12.95
N PHE A 291 16.31 8.21 -13.22
CA PHE A 291 16.13 9.50 -12.55
C PHE A 291 15.02 10.34 -13.19
N VAL A 292 15.02 10.41 -14.52
CA VAL A 292 14.06 11.13 -15.36
C VAL A 292 13.73 10.22 -16.55
N PRO A 293 12.46 10.15 -16.99
CA PRO A 293 12.05 9.31 -18.12
C PRO A 293 12.69 9.68 -19.46
#